data_AF-A0A947CTR6-F1
#
_entry.id   AF-A0A947CTR6-F1
#
_cell.length_a   1.000
_cell.length_b   1.000
_cell.length_c   1.000
_cell.angle_alpha   90.00
_cell.angle_beta   90.00
_cell.angle_gamma   90.00
#
_symmetry.space_group_name_H-M   'P 1'
#
loop_
_entity.id
_entity.type
_entity.pdbx_description
1 polymer ?
#
loop_
_entity_poly.entity_id
_entity_poly.type
_entity_poly.pdbx_seq_one_letter_code
_entity_poly.pdbx_strand_id
1 'polypeptide(L)'
;ARTVHDRDGGQCTFRDESGRRCSERTGLHFDHVVPHALGGESTVDNLRLRCGPHNQLHAEQCFGPLFVERRRARDSANPRNSRLG
;
A
#
# COMPACT_ATOMS: atom_id res chain seq x y z
N ALA A 1 -8.74 -1.56 -11.79
CA ALA A 1 -8.05 -2.64 -11.06
C ALA A 1 -7.20 -3.52 -11.99
N ARG A 2 -7.79 -4.35 -12.86
CA ARG A 2 -7.06 -5.32 -13.70
C ARG A 2 -5.85 -4.73 -14.46
N THR A 3 -6.02 -3.60 -15.15
CA THR A 3 -4.95 -2.94 -15.90
C THR A 3 -3.69 -2.65 -15.07
N VAL A 4 -3.86 -2.19 -13.82
CA VAL A 4 -2.75 -1.93 -12.89
C VAL A 4 -2.11 -3.24 -12.45
N HIS A 5 -2.93 -4.27 -12.19
CA HIS A 5 -2.42 -5.58 -11.79
C HIS A 5 -1.61 -6.27 -12.90
N ASP A 6 -2.09 -6.18 -14.14
CA ASP A 6 -1.43 -6.76 -15.31
C ASP A 6 -0.15 -5.97 -15.66
N ARG A 7 -0.18 -4.63 -15.62
CA ARG A 7 1.02 -3.76 -15.76
C ARG A 7 2.09 -4.06 -14.71
N ASP A 8 1.67 -4.25 -13.46
CA ASP A 8 2.58 -4.54 -12.35
C ASP A 8 2.92 -6.04 -12.26
N GLY A 9 2.39 -6.89 -13.15
CA GLY A 9 2.71 -8.32 -13.23
C GLY A 9 2.36 -9.12 -11.97
N GLY A 10 1.32 -8.70 -11.24
CA GLY A 10 0.90 -9.33 -9.98
C GLY A 10 2.02 -9.40 -8.93
N GLN A 11 2.81 -8.34 -8.79
CA GLN A 11 3.97 -8.28 -7.89
C GLN A 11 4.12 -6.88 -7.28
N CYS A 12 4.58 -6.81 -6.03
CA CYS A 12 4.92 -5.56 -5.37
C CYS A 12 5.89 -4.72 -6.22
N THR A 13 5.57 -3.45 -6.47
CA THR A 13 6.38 -2.52 -7.29
C THR A 13 7.50 -1.82 -6.52
N PHE A 14 7.64 -2.08 -5.22
CA PHE A 14 8.75 -1.52 -4.43
C PHE A 14 10.09 -2.02 -4.94
N ARG A 15 11.08 -1.13 -4.98
CA ARG A 15 12.49 -1.44 -5.19
C ARG A 15 13.29 -0.94 -3.99
N ASP A 16 14.25 -1.73 -3.54
CA ASP A 16 15.22 -1.29 -2.53
C ASP A 16 16.26 -0.31 -3.10
N GLU A 17 17.17 0.16 -2.25
CA GLU A 17 18.26 1.08 -2.61
C GLU A 17 19.21 0.51 -3.67
N SER A 18 19.32 -0.83 -3.75
CA SER A 18 20.07 -1.54 -4.80
C SER A 18 19.25 -1.78 -6.08
N GLY A 19 18.03 -1.23 -6.16
CA GLY A 19 17.12 -1.35 -7.30
C GLY A 19 16.39 -2.70 -7.41
N ARG A 20 16.58 -3.63 -6.47
CA ARG A 20 15.96 -4.96 -6.49
C ARG A 20 14.48 -4.85 -6.16
N ARG A 21 13.64 -5.44 -7.03
CA ARG A 21 12.19 -5.45 -6.84
C ARG A 21 11.78 -6.43 -5.74
N CYS A 22 10.84 -6.02 -4.90
CA CYS A 22 10.23 -6.91 -3.90
C CYS A 22 9.60 -8.14 -4.58
N SER A 23 9.90 -9.33 -4.08
CA SER A 23 9.45 -10.60 -4.65
C SER A 23 7.97 -10.91 -4.39
N GLU A 24 7.34 -10.24 -3.44
CA GLU A 24 5.98 -10.53 -2.95
C GLU A 24 4.90 -10.40 -4.04
N ARG A 25 4.00 -11.39 -4.08
CA ARG A 25 2.91 -11.57 -5.06
C ARG A 25 1.53 -11.73 -4.42
N THR A 26 1.48 -11.89 -3.10
CA THR A 26 0.28 -12.11 -2.29
C THR A 26 0.04 -10.94 -1.34
N GLY A 27 -1.18 -10.78 -0.82
CA GLY A 27 -1.50 -9.65 0.07
C GLY A 27 -1.19 -8.29 -0.55
N LEU A 28 -1.43 -8.15 -1.86
CA LEU A 28 -1.14 -6.93 -2.61
C LEU A 28 -2.30 -5.92 -2.47
N HIS A 29 -1.94 -4.68 -2.24
CA HIS A 29 -2.81 -3.53 -2.13
C HIS A 29 -2.60 -2.61 -3.35
N PHE A 30 -3.68 -1.98 -3.81
CA PHE A 30 -3.60 -0.85 -4.72
C PHE A 30 -3.24 0.41 -3.90
N ASP A 31 -1.96 0.74 -3.93
CA ASP A 31 -1.38 1.93 -3.29
C ASP A 31 -1.44 3.11 -4.28
N HIS A 32 -1.86 4.28 -3.79
CA HIS A 32 -1.83 5.52 -4.55
C HIS A 32 -0.43 6.17 -4.40
N VAL A 33 0.28 6.40 -5.52
CA VAL A 33 1.62 7.03 -5.56
C VAL A 33 1.58 8.43 -4.95
N VAL A 34 0.61 9.24 -5.34
CA VAL A 34 0.16 10.42 -4.60
C VAL A 34 -1.08 10.00 -3.83
N PRO A 35 -1.07 9.93 -2.50
CA PRO A 35 -2.23 9.52 -1.72
C PRO A 35 -3.48 10.37 -1.98
N HIS A 36 -4.66 9.74 -1.97
CA HIS A 36 -5.94 10.46 -2.14
C HIS A 36 -6.16 11.59 -1.12
N ALA A 37 -5.65 11.45 0.11
CA ALA A 37 -5.71 12.50 1.12
C ALA A 37 -4.85 13.73 0.80
N LEU A 38 -3.96 13.64 -0.19
CA LEU A 38 -3.14 14.73 -0.75
C LEU A 38 -3.61 15.15 -2.16
N GLY A 39 -4.84 14.77 -2.54
CA GLY A 39 -5.43 15.11 -3.85
C GLY A 39 -5.13 14.14 -5.00
N GLY A 40 -4.48 13.00 -4.73
CA GLY A 40 -4.17 12.03 -5.78
C GLY A 40 -5.38 11.22 -6.27
N GLU A 41 -5.61 11.26 -7.58
CA GLU A 41 -6.73 10.57 -8.23
C GLU A 41 -6.56 9.04 -8.29
N SER A 42 -7.65 8.30 -8.47
CA SER A 42 -7.61 6.83 -8.61
C SER A 42 -7.40 6.36 -10.06
N THR A 43 -6.43 6.97 -10.76
CA THR A 43 -6.08 6.65 -12.15
C THR A 43 -5.16 5.43 -12.24
N VAL A 44 -5.01 4.86 -13.45
CA VAL A 44 -4.07 3.74 -13.66
C VAL A 44 -2.64 4.16 -13.33
N ASP A 45 -2.25 5.39 -13.68
CA ASP A 45 -0.88 5.89 -13.50
C ASP A 45 -0.57 6.24 -12.04
N ASN A 46 -1.55 6.75 -11.29
CA ASN A 46 -1.36 7.02 -9.86
C ASN A 46 -1.54 5.77 -8.97
N LEU A 47 -2.06 4.66 -9.48
CA LEU A 47 -2.20 3.40 -8.73
C LEU A 47 -1.05 2.43 -9.03
N ARG A 48 -0.57 1.73 -8.00
CA ARG A 48 0.45 0.66 -8.11
C ARG A 48 0.22 -0.46 -7.10
N LEU A 49 0.77 -1.64 -7.36
CA LEU A 49 0.75 -2.75 -6.40
C LEU A 49 1.85 -2.60 -5.35
N ARG A 50 1.47 -2.74 -4.07
CA ARG A 50 2.38 -2.85 -2.93
C ARG A 50 1.92 -3.97 -2.00
N CYS A 51 2.84 -4.77 -1.47
CA CYS A 51 2.49 -5.68 -0.37
C CYS A 51 2.30 -4.90 0.94
N GLY A 52 1.60 -5.48 1.92
CA GLY A 52 1.29 -4.85 3.21
C GLY A 52 2.41 -4.00 3.83
N PRO A 53 3.64 -4.55 4.03
CA PRO A 53 4.77 -3.79 4.56
C PRO A 53 5.17 -2.57 3.73
N HIS A 54 5.26 -2.70 2.40
CA HIS A 54 5.66 -1.60 1.52
C HIS A 54 4.54 -0.57 1.27
N ASN A 55 3.28 -0.98 1.44
CA ASN A 55 2.13 -0.06 1.47
C ASN A 55 2.13 0.77 2.76
N GLN A 56 2.46 0.15 3.90
CA GLN A 56 2.60 0.84 5.18
C GLN A 56 3.80 1.81 5.16
N LEU A 57 4.97 1.37 4.69
CA LEU A 57 6.15 2.23 4.54
C LEU A 57 5.85 3.49 3.72
N HIS A 58 5.08 3.34 2.64
CA HIS A 58 4.66 4.48 1.83
C HIS A 58 3.73 5.44 2.59
N ALA A 59 2.77 4.91 3.36
CA ALA A 59 1.92 5.74 4.22
C ALA A 59 2.72 6.48 5.30
N GLU A 60 3.77 5.88 5.87
CA GLU A 60 4.65 6.53 6.85
C GLU A 60 5.48 7.64 6.20
N GLN A 61 5.95 7.44 4.98
CA GLN A 61 6.66 8.46 4.20
C GLN A 61 5.75 9.65 3.83
N CYS A 62 4.47 9.41 3.49
CA CYS A 62 3.54 10.48 3.10
C CYS A 62 2.92 11.25 4.26
N PHE A 63 2.69 10.61 5.41
CA PHE A 63 1.91 11.18 6.51
C PHE A 63 2.63 11.23 7.87
N GLY A 64 3.86 10.71 7.94
CA GLY A 64 4.62 10.53 9.17
C GLY A 64 4.18 9.31 9.99
N PRO A 65 5.05 8.80 10.89
CA PRO A 65 4.80 7.58 11.65
C PRO A 65 3.56 7.69 12.55
N LEU A 66 3.39 8.82 13.24
CA LEU A 66 2.27 9.06 14.17
C LEU A 66 0.89 8.94 13.50
N PHE A 67 0.77 9.27 12.21
CA PHE A 67 -0.49 9.12 11.48
C PHE A 67 -0.80 7.64 11.21
N VAL A 68 0.23 6.86 10.85
CA VAL A 68 0.11 5.43 10.57
C VAL A 68 -0.09 4.62 11.85
N GLU A 69 0.56 4.98 12.96
CA GLU A 69 0.33 4.38 14.28
C GLU A 69 -1.10 4.62 14.77
N ARG A 70 -1.63 5.85 14.65
CA ARG A 70 -3.04 6.15 14.97
C ARG A 70 -4.01 5.36 14.10
N ARG A 71 -3.67 5.15 12.82
CA ARG A 71 -4.47 4.30 11.92
C ARG A 71 -4.40 2.82 12.32
N ARG A 72 -3.20 2.29 12.60
CA ARG A 72 -2.97 0.94 13.16
C ARG A 72 -3.81 0.72 14.42
N ALA A 73 -3.74 1.63 15.39
CA ALA A 73 -4.48 1.54 16.65
C ALA A 73 -6.00 1.50 16.41
N ARG A 74 -6.52 2.36 15.53
CA ARG A 74 -7.95 2.37 15.17
C ARG A 74 -8.38 1.11 14.42
N ASP A 75 -7.55 0.62 13.50
CA ASP A 75 -7.86 -0.55 12.68
C ASP A 75 -7.77 -1.86 13.51
N SER A 76 -6.94 -1.91 14.56
CA SER A 76 -6.91 -2.99 15.57
C SER A 76 -8.05 -2.90 16.59
N ALA A 77 -8.49 -1.68 16.94
CA ALA A 77 -9.64 -1.45 17.82
C ALA A 77 -10.99 -1.62 17.11
N ASN A 78 -11.00 -1.79 15.79
CA ASN A 78 -12.22 -2.01 15.01
C ASN A 78 -12.64 -3.49 15.09
N PRO A 79 -13.75 -3.85 15.76
CA PRO A 79 -14.16 -5.24 15.94
C PRO A 79 -14.54 -5.94 14.62
N ARG A 80 -14.76 -5.19 13.53
CA ARG A 80 -14.99 -5.75 12.17
C ARG A 80 -13.71 -6.18 11.46
N ASN A 81 -12.55 -5.79 11.96
CA ASN A 81 -11.23 -6.10 11.38
C ASN A 81 -10.51 -7.22 12.15
N SER A 82 -11.10 -7.66 13.27
CA SER A 82 -10.77 -8.91 13.95
C SER A 82 -10.89 -10.06 12.96
N ARG A 83 -9.76 -10.67 12.60
CA ARG A 83 -9.80 -12.01 12.00
C ARG A 83 -10.35 -12.95 13.07
N LEU A 84 -11.60 -13.38 12.93
CA LEU A 84 -12.09 -14.57 13.63
C LEU A 84 -11.15 -15.72 13.25
N GLY A 85 -10.67 -16.43 14.27
CA GLY A 85 -9.74 -17.55 14.14
C GLY A 85 -10.41 -18.83 13.63
#